data_AF-A0A6J4QF57-F1
#
_entry.id   AF-A0A6J4QF57-F1
#
_cell.length_a   1.000
_cell.length_b   1.000
_cell.length_c   1.000
_cell.angle_alpha   90.00
_cell.angle_beta   90.00
_cell.angle_gamma   90.00
#
_symmetry.space_group_name_H-M   'P 1'
#
loop_
_entity.id
_entity.type
_entity.pdbx_description
1 polymer ?
#
loop_
_entity_poly.entity_id
_entity_poly.type
_entity_poly.pdbx_seq_one_letter_code
_entity_poly.pdbx_strand_id
1 'polypeptide(L)'
;MHAVRVLKEDHDRIAALVERLAGENDPRLFDLLERELTVHVLAEDNVFLPQVEEAIEDSRRTTQEFFAGETDTLAGAAESIAEARENHREILSLLAEKRRVGIGDLKALVERQVEIEESLYPRAEKVLEGEDFERIGDLIEHCKWQVRGLTQAKLASSSSLRPAREAAVLVDEPGSPQ
;
A
#
# COMPACT_ATOMS: atom_id res chain seq x y z
N MET A 1 -9.79 -14.36 -7.59
CA MET A 1 -8.34 -14.56 -7.36
C MET A 1 -8.12 -14.65 -5.85
N HIS A 2 -7.29 -15.54 -5.30
CA HIS A 2 -7.23 -15.70 -3.84
C HIS A 2 -6.51 -14.53 -3.14
N ALA A 3 -7.16 -13.81 -2.22
CA ALA A 3 -6.64 -12.58 -1.60
C ALA A 3 -5.23 -12.71 -1.00
N VAL A 4 -4.98 -13.73 -0.18
CA VAL A 4 -3.65 -13.97 0.44
C VAL A 4 -2.55 -14.10 -0.62
N ARG A 5 -2.85 -14.75 -1.75
CA ARG A 5 -1.87 -14.91 -2.83
C ARG A 5 -1.55 -13.56 -3.48
N VAL A 6 -2.55 -12.70 -3.66
CA VAL A 6 -2.36 -11.35 -4.21
C VAL A 6 -1.44 -10.50 -3.33
N LEU A 7 -1.66 -10.54 -2.02
CA LEU A 7 -0.87 -9.77 -1.05
C LEU A 7 0.56 -10.31 -0.96
N LYS A 8 0.75 -11.63 -0.95
CA LYS A 8 2.10 -12.23 -1.02
C LYS A 8 2.86 -11.86 -2.30
N GLU A 9 2.17 -11.81 -3.45
CA GLU A 9 2.78 -11.32 -4.69
C GLU A 9 3.18 -9.82 -4.60
N ASP A 10 2.49 -9.02 -3.79
CA ASP A 10 2.92 -7.64 -3.47
C ASP A 10 4.15 -7.63 -2.56
N HIS A 11 4.20 -8.50 -1.54
CA HIS A 11 5.36 -8.63 -0.64
C HIS A 11 6.64 -8.95 -1.40
N ASP A 12 6.59 -9.94 -2.30
CA ASP A 12 7.76 -10.33 -3.11
C ASP A 12 8.28 -9.16 -3.95
N ARG A 13 7.37 -8.37 -4.53
CA ARG A 13 7.72 -7.19 -5.33
C ARG A 13 8.33 -6.08 -4.47
N ILE A 14 7.72 -5.78 -3.33
CA ILE A 14 8.17 -4.74 -2.40
C ILE A 14 9.55 -5.13 -1.83
N ALA A 15 9.73 -6.37 -1.38
CA ALA A 15 10.99 -6.87 -0.87
C ALA A 15 12.11 -6.76 -1.91
N ALA A 16 11.84 -7.14 -3.16
CA ALA A 16 12.80 -6.98 -4.25
C ALA A 16 13.18 -5.51 -4.52
N LEU A 17 12.24 -4.56 -4.37
CA LEU A 17 12.52 -3.14 -4.53
C LEU A 17 13.36 -2.59 -3.36
N VAL A 18 13.06 -3.00 -2.13
CA VAL A 18 13.81 -2.61 -0.92
C VAL A 18 15.26 -3.11 -1.01
N GLU A 19 15.47 -4.38 -1.38
CA GLU A 19 16.82 -4.96 -1.55
C GLU A 19 17.63 -4.22 -2.61
N ARG A 20 17.00 -3.87 -3.74
CA ARG A 20 17.67 -3.08 -4.79
C ARG A 20 18.05 -1.69 -4.30
N LEU A 21 17.17 -1.02 -3.56
CA LEU A 21 17.43 0.30 -2.99
C LEU A 21 18.52 0.29 -1.91
N ALA A 22 18.70 -0.82 -1.20
CA ALA A 22 19.80 -0.97 -0.25
C ALA A 22 21.17 -1.01 -0.95
N GLY A 23 21.22 -1.54 -2.19
CA GLY A 23 22.43 -1.55 -3.02
C GLY A 23 22.61 -0.32 -3.92
N GLU A 24 21.53 0.37 -4.27
CA GLU A 24 21.51 1.48 -5.23
C GLU A 24 20.67 2.65 -4.72
N ASN A 25 21.27 3.84 -4.59
CA ASN A 25 20.53 5.05 -4.28
C ASN A 25 19.93 5.67 -5.56
N ASP A 26 19.02 4.95 -6.22
CA ASP A 26 18.27 5.43 -7.40
C ASP A 26 16.92 6.02 -6.96
N PRO A 27 16.71 7.35 -7.12
CA PRO A 27 15.43 7.96 -6.79
C PRO A 27 14.22 7.41 -7.54
N ARG A 28 14.41 6.87 -8.75
CA ARG A 28 13.32 6.27 -9.52
C ARG A 28 12.84 4.97 -8.89
N LEU A 29 13.76 4.21 -8.29
CA LEU A 29 13.41 3.02 -7.52
C LEU A 29 12.68 3.40 -6.24
N PHE A 30 13.07 4.49 -5.59
CA PHE A 30 12.35 5.00 -4.42
C PHE A 30 10.92 5.42 -4.78
N ASP A 31 10.75 6.21 -5.85
CA ASP A 31 9.41 6.62 -6.32
C ASP A 31 8.55 5.41 -6.74
N LEU A 32 9.17 4.30 -7.18
CA LEU A 32 8.48 3.06 -7.49
C LEU A 32 8.08 2.31 -6.21
N LEU A 33 8.98 2.19 -5.24
CA LEU A 33 8.71 1.58 -3.94
C LEU A 33 7.60 2.34 -3.19
N GLU A 34 7.66 3.67 -3.15
CA GLU A 34 6.62 4.52 -2.55
C GLU A 34 5.24 4.22 -3.14
N ARG A 35 5.17 4.06 -4.47
CA ARG A 35 3.92 3.74 -5.16
C ARG A 35 3.40 2.35 -4.83
N GLU A 36 4.26 1.32 -4.90
CA GLU A 36 3.82 -0.05 -4.59
C GLU A 36 3.41 -0.20 -3.12
N LEU A 37 4.17 0.37 -2.18
CA LEU A 37 3.80 0.38 -0.76
C LEU A 37 2.47 1.11 -0.50
N THR A 38 2.29 2.30 -1.09
CA THR A 38 1.05 3.06 -0.94
C THR A 38 -0.14 2.27 -1.48
N VAL A 39 0.01 1.64 -2.64
CA VAL A 39 -1.05 0.82 -3.26
C VAL A 39 -1.39 -0.39 -2.39
N HIS A 40 -0.38 -1.09 -1.89
CA HIS A 40 -0.53 -2.27 -1.06
C HIS A 40 -1.21 -1.93 0.28
N VAL A 41 -0.67 -0.96 1.03
CA VAL A 41 -1.25 -0.51 2.31
C VAL A 41 -2.71 -0.06 2.14
N LEU A 42 -3.02 0.71 1.08
CA LEU A 42 -4.39 1.14 0.84
C LEU A 42 -5.32 -0.01 0.46
N ALA A 43 -4.84 -1.01 -0.28
CA ALA A 43 -5.65 -2.17 -0.59
C ALA A 43 -6.00 -2.95 0.69
N GLU A 44 -5.06 -3.07 1.62
CA GLU A 44 -5.29 -3.76 2.88
C GLU A 44 -6.19 -2.98 3.83
N ASP A 45 -5.92 -1.69 4.03
CA ASP A 45 -6.69 -0.84 4.95
C ASP A 45 -8.15 -0.64 4.50
N ASN A 46 -8.41 -0.63 3.18
CA ASN A 46 -9.74 -0.39 2.64
C ASN A 46 -10.48 -1.66 2.22
N VAL A 47 -9.80 -2.80 2.08
CA VAL A 47 -10.42 -4.04 1.60
C VAL A 47 -10.11 -5.21 2.53
N PHE A 48 -8.85 -5.63 2.64
CA PHE A 48 -8.54 -6.88 3.33
C PHE A 48 -8.84 -6.83 4.83
N LEU A 49 -8.24 -5.88 5.56
CA LEU A 49 -8.38 -5.80 7.01
C LEU A 49 -9.84 -5.57 7.45
N PRO A 50 -10.63 -4.68 6.82
CA PRO A 50 -12.04 -4.53 7.18
C PRO A 50 -12.87 -5.80 6.98
N GLN A 51 -12.61 -6.58 5.94
CA GLN A 51 -13.36 -7.82 5.68
C GLN A 51 -12.99 -8.91 6.69
N VAL A 52 -11.73 -8.99 7.10
CA VAL A 52 -11.30 -9.91 8.17
C VAL A 52 -11.89 -9.48 9.51
N GLU A 53 -11.87 -8.18 9.82
CA GLU A 53 -12.46 -7.61 11.03
C GLU A 53 -13.97 -7.90 11.13
N GLU A 54 -14.72 -7.66 10.06
CA GLU A 54 -16.16 -7.97 9.96
C GLU A 54 -16.44 -9.47 10.19
N ALA A 55 -15.66 -10.35 9.55
CA ALA A 55 -15.81 -11.80 9.72
C ALA A 55 -15.51 -12.27 11.16
N ILE A 56 -14.50 -11.67 11.80
CA ILE A 56 -14.18 -11.94 13.22
C ILE A 56 -15.33 -11.50 14.11
N GLU A 57 -15.91 -10.32 13.88
CA GLU A 57 -17.02 -9.80 14.67
C GLU A 57 -18.29 -10.66 14.54
N ASP A 58 -18.63 -11.08 13.33
CA ASP A 58 -19.78 -11.95 13.07
C ASP A 58 -19.56 -13.36 13.64
N SER A 59 -18.35 -13.90 13.54
CA SER A 59 -17.95 -15.14 14.21
C SER A 59 -18.08 -15.01 15.73
N ARG A 60 -17.61 -13.90 16.32
CA ARG A 60 -17.71 -13.64 17.76
C ARG A 60 -19.17 -13.57 18.22
N ARG A 61 -20.04 -12.90 17.46
CA ARG A 61 -21.46 -12.77 17.78
C ARG A 61 -22.14 -14.14 17.80
N THR A 62 -21.88 -14.95 16.78
CA THR A 62 -22.40 -16.32 16.68
C THR A 62 -21.85 -17.21 17.81
N THR A 63 -20.54 -17.20 18.04
CA THR A 63 -19.92 -18.06 19.05
C THR A 63 -20.29 -17.65 20.48
N GLN A 64 -20.44 -16.36 20.80
CA GLN A 64 -20.94 -15.94 22.12
C GLN A 64 -22.38 -16.42 22.39
N GLU A 65 -23.19 -16.56 21.35
CA GLU A 65 -24.56 -17.08 21.47
C GLU A 65 -24.60 -18.60 21.71
N PHE A 66 -23.56 -19.35 21.32
CA PHE A 66 -23.58 -20.83 21.33
C PHE A 66 -22.49 -21.51 22.19
N PHE A 67 -21.30 -20.92 22.36
CA PHE A 67 -20.14 -21.51 23.04
C PHE A 67 -19.31 -20.47 23.80
N ALA A 68 -19.35 -20.51 25.13
CA ALA A 68 -18.62 -19.59 26.01
C ALA A 68 -17.08 -19.79 26.08
N GLY A 69 -16.42 -20.35 25.05
CA GLY A 69 -15.07 -20.92 25.20
C GLY A 69 -14.04 -20.69 24.09
N GLU A 70 -14.39 -20.15 22.91
CA GLU A 70 -13.45 -20.05 21.76
C GLU A 70 -12.97 -18.62 21.47
N THR A 71 -12.74 -17.81 22.50
CA THR A 71 -12.42 -16.38 22.38
C THR A 71 -10.97 -16.06 22.01
N ASP A 72 -10.04 -16.99 22.21
CA ASP A 72 -8.60 -16.69 22.19
C ASP A 72 -8.04 -16.46 20.78
N THR A 73 -8.53 -17.22 19.79
CA THR A 73 -8.10 -17.06 18.39
C THR A 73 -8.61 -15.74 17.79
N LEU A 74 -9.86 -15.36 18.11
CA LEU A 74 -10.48 -14.12 17.62
C LEU A 74 -9.82 -12.90 18.25
N ALA A 75 -9.46 -12.97 19.54
CA ALA A 75 -8.71 -11.92 20.23
C ALA A 75 -7.34 -11.67 19.57
N GLY A 76 -6.57 -12.73 19.31
CA GLY A 76 -5.28 -12.59 18.63
C GLY A 76 -5.41 -11.98 17.23
N ALA A 77 -6.45 -12.34 16.46
CA ALA A 77 -6.65 -11.77 15.13
C ALA A 77 -6.94 -10.26 15.16
N ALA A 78 -7.75 -9.81 16.13
CA ALA A 78 -8.01 -8.38 16.34
C ALA A 78 -6.74 -7.60 16.74
N GLU A 79 -5.88 -8.20 17.58
CA GLU A 79 -4.58 -7.61 17.94
C GLU A 79 -3.68 -7.47 16.71
N SER A 80 -3.57 -8.51 15.87
CA SER A 80 -2.79 -8.45 14.62
C SER A 80 -3.31 -7.38 13.65
N ILE A 81 -4.64 -7.21 13.52
CA ILE A 81 -5.22 -6.15 12.68
C ILE A 81 -4.85 -4.77 13.22
N ALA A 82 -4.94 -4.56 14.53
CA ALA A 82 -4.56 -3.29 15.14
C ALA A 82 -3.07 -2.99 14.94
N GLU A 83 -2.22 -4.00 15.08
CA GLU A 83 -0.78 -3.88 14.84
C GLU A 83 -0.45 -3.55 13.38
N ALA A 84 -1.10 -4.22 12.42
CA ALA A 84 -0.96 -3.94 10.99
C ALA A 84 -1.32 -2.48 10.67
N ARG A 85 -2.46 -1.97 11.19
CA ARG A 85 -2.88 -0.57 10.97
C ARG A 85 -1.92 0.45 11.58
N GLU A 86 -1.28 0.15 12.72
CA GLU A 86 -0.23 1.03 13.27
C GLU A 86 1.00 1.03 12.36
N ASN A 87 1.46 -0.16 11.97
CA ASN A 87 2.62 -0.31 11.09
C ASN A 87 2.40 0.35 9.72
N HIS A 88 1.19 0.27 9.17
CA HIS A 88 0.76 1.02 7.97
C HIS A 88 0.90 2.53 8.13
N ARG A 89 0.47 3.08 9.27
CA ARG A 89 0.60 4.52 9.56
C ARG A 89 2.06 4.93 9.63
N GLU A 90 2.92 4.12 10.25
CA GLU A 90 4.36 4.37 10.30
C GLU A 90 4.99 4.34 8.90
N ILE A 91 4.68 3.32 8.08
CA ILE A 91 5.14 3.22 6.68
C ILE A 91 4.73 4.47 5.89
N LEU A 92 3.45 4.84 5.93
CA LEU A 92 2.94 6.01 5.19
C LEU A 92 3.54 7.32 5.69
N SER A 93 3.78 7.45 7.01
CA SER A 93 4.44 8.62 7.58
C SER A 93 5.87 8.75 7.07
N LEU A 94 6.64 7.66 7.08
CA LEU A 94 8.00 7.67 6.52
C LEU A 94 7.98 8.04 5.03
N LEU A 95 7.10 7.44 4.23
CA LEU A 95 6.99 7.78 2.81
C LEU A 95 6.68 9.27 2.59
N ALA A 96 5.83 9.87 3.43
CA ALA A 96 5.47 11.29 3.36
C ALA A 96 6.64 12.23 3.67
N GLU A 97 7.61 11.82 4.50
CA GLU A 97 8.83 12.58 4.80
C GLU A 97 9.82 12.64 3.62
N LYS A 98 9.58 11.85 2.57
CA LYS A 98 10.40 11.74 1.36
C LYS A 98 11.87 11.40 1.70
N ARG A 99 12.83 11.67 0.79
CA ARG A 99 14.25 11.22 0.75
C ARG A 99 15.14 11.41 2.01
N ARG A 100 14.57 11.74 3.17
CA ARG A 100 15.25 11.74 4.48
C ARG A 100 15.15 10.42 5.22
N VAL A 101 14.27 9.52 4.78
CA VAL A 101 14.12 8.18 5.37
C VAL A 101 15.31 7.30 5.02
N GLY A 102 15.90 6.68 6.04
CA GLY A 102 16.86 5.59 5.83
C GLY A 102 16.13 4.38 5.28
N ILE A 103 16.59 3.83 4.15
CA ILE A 103 16.02 2.59 3.57
C ILE A 103 16.01 1.44 4.58
N GLY A 104 16.92 1.44 5.57
CA GLY A 104 16.92 0.48 6.66
C GLY A 104 15.67 0.52 7.54
N ASP A 105 15.17 1.72 7.88
CA ASP A 105 13.96 1.86 8.71
C ASP A 105 12.73 1.39 7.94
N LEU A 106 12.62 1.79 6.67
CA LEU A 106 11.52 1.34 5.81
C LEU A 106 11.56 -0.18 5.59
N LYS A 107 12.76 -0.76 5.41
CA LYS A 107 12.95 -2.20 5.31
C LYS A 107 12.43 -2.92 6.56
N ALA A 108 12.82 -2.45 7.74
CA ALA A 108 12.39 -3.07 9.00
C ALA A 108 10.87 -3.03 9.18
N LEU A 109 10.20 -1.94 8.79
CA LEU A 109 8.74 -1.85 8.85
C LEU A 109 8.05 -2.78 7.85
N VAL A 110 8.60 -2.92 6.64
CA VAL A 110 8.08 -3.87 5.64
C VAL A 110 8.25 -5.31 6.11
N GLU A 111 9.41 -5.67 6.64
CA GLU A 111 9.64 -7.02 7.18
C GLU A 111 8.68 -7.32 8.34
N ARG A 112 8.52 -6.36 9.27
CA ARG A 112 7.54 -6.47 10.35
C ARG A 112 6.11 -6.62 9.83
N GLN A 113 5.73 -5.88 8.78
CA GLN A 113 4.40 -6.00 8.17
C GLN A 113 4.14 -7.43 7.69
N VAL A 114 5.10 -8.00 6.96
CA VAL A 114 5.01 -9.37 6.46
C VAL A 114 4.88 -10.37 7.62
N GLU A 115 5.63 -10.19 8.71
CA GLU A 115 5.52 -11.05 9.90
C GLU A 115 4.13 -10.97 10.56
N ILE A 116 3.58 -9.76 10.71
CA ILE A 116 2.23 -9.54 11.24
C ILE A 116 1.22 -10.28 10.36
N GLU A 117 1.31 -10.13 9.05
CA GLU A 117 0.37 -10.72 8.10
C GLU A 117 0.46 -12.24 7.99
N GLU A 118 1.66 -12.82 7.96
CA GLU A 118 1.84 -14.27 7.99
C GLU A 118 1.26 -14.88 9.28
N SER A 119 1.17 -14.11 10.37
CA SER A 119 0.46 -14.51 11.59
C SER A 119 -1.07 -14.33 11.49
N LEU A 120 -1.53 -13.34 10.71
CA LEU A 120 -2.95 -13.01 10.53
C LEU A 120 -3.64 -13.93 9.54
N TYR A 121 -3.00 -14.32 8.43
CA TYR A 121 -3.64 -15.13 7.37
C TYR A 121 -4.21 -16.45 7.90
N PRO A 122 -3.48 -17.27 8.71
CA PRO A 122 -4.05 -18.50 9.25
C PRO A 122 -5.21 -18.27 10.21
N ARG A 123 -5.33 -17.06 10.79
CA ARG A 123 -6.46 -16.68 11.65
C ARG A 123 -7.66 -16.24 10.80
N ALA A 124 -7.41 -15.52 9.70
CA ALA A 124 -8.43 -15.18 8.72
C ALA A 124 -9.05 -16.43 8.08
N GLU A 125 -8.24 -17.46 7.78
CA GLU A 125 -8.71 -18.75 7.23
C GLU A 125 -9.67 -19.52 8.16
N LYS A 126 -9.74 -19.16 9.44
CA LYS A 126 -10.69 -19.77 10.39
C LYS A 126 -12.07 -19.11 10.37
N VAL A 127 -12.18 -17.90 9.83
CA VAL A 127 -13.41 -17.09 9.83
C VAL A 127 -13.92 -16.74 8.44
N LEU A 128 -13.08 -16.88 7.41
CA LEU A 128 -13.43 -16.65 6.01
C LEU A 128 -13.39 -17.97 5.23
N GLU A 129 -14.33 -18.14 4.31
CA GLU A 129 -14.36 -19.30 3.42
C GLU A 129 -13.55 -19.03 2.13
N GLY A 130 -13.27 -20.08 1.35
CA GLY A 130 -12.52 -19.96 0.10
C GLY A 130 -13.16 -18.97 -0.89
N GLU A 131 -14.49 -18.97 -0.99
CA GLU A 131 -15.23 -18.03 -1.85
C GLU A 131 -15.08 -16.58 -1.38
N ASP A 132 -14.99 -16.34 -0.07
CA ASP A 132 -14.72 -15.00 0.47
C ASP A 132 -13.33 -14.53 0.07
N PHE A 133 -12.32 -15.37 0.19
CA PHE A 133 -10.95 -15.02 -0.24
C PHE A 133 -10.86 -14.74 -1.73
N GLU A 134 -11.63 -15.43 -2.57
CA GLU A 134 -11.68 -15.15 -3.99
C GLU A 134 -12.31 -13.79 -4.30
N ARG A 135 -13.45 -13.49 -3.64
CA ARG A 135 -14.13 -12.19 -3.76
C ARG A 135 -13.26 -11.05 -3.25
N ILE A 136 -12.62 -11.23 -2.09
CA ILE A 136 -11.73 -10.23 -1.50
C ILE A 136 -10.52 -9.99 -2.40
N GLY A 137 -9.93 -11.02 -3.01
CA GLY A 137 -8.82 -10.84 -3.92
C GLY A 137 -9.18 -10.06 -5.18
N ASP A 138 -10.38 -10.25 -5.71
CA ASP A 138 -10.87 -9.45 -6.84
C ASP A 138 -11.11 -7.98 -6.44
N LEU A 139 -11.60 -7.73 -5.21
CA LEU A 139 -11.76 -6.38 -4.66
C LEU A 139 -10.40 -5.69 -4.42
N ILE A 140 -9.40 -6.42 -3.94
CA ILE A 140 -8.02 -5.94 -3.77
C ILE A 140 -7.46 -5.49 -5.11
N GLU A 141 -7.52 -6.33 -6.15
CA GLU A 141 -7.03 -5.97 -7.48
C GLU A 141 -7.78 -4.77 -8.07
N HIS A 142 -9.09 -4.68 -7.86
CA HIS A 142 -9.87 -3.50 -8.24
C HIS A 142 -9.42 -2.23 -7.52
N CYS A 143 -9.21 -2.30 -6.20
CA CYS A 143 -8.70 -1.19 -5.40
C CYS A 143 -7.31 -0.74 -5.91
N LYS A 144 -6.39 -1.69 -6.13
CA LYS A 144 -5.05 -1.43 -6.67
C LYS A 144 -5.11 -0.71 -8.01
N TRP A 145 -6.00 -1.15 -8.90
CA TRP A 145 -6.21 -0.49 -10.19
C TRP A 145 -6.70 0.97 -10.03
N GLN A 146 -7.66 1.23 -9.14
CA GLN A 146 -8.16 2.58 -8.87
C GLN A 146 -7.07 3.50 -8.30
N VAL A 147 -6.32 3.04 -7.30
CA VAL A 147 -5.24 3.82 -6.66
C VAL A 147 -4.13 4.15 -7.66
N ARG A 148 -3.74 3.18 -8.49
CA ARG A 148 -2.75 3.38 -9.57
C ARG A 148 -3.26 4.39 -10.61
N GLY A 149 -4.53 4.30 -11.02
CA GLY A 149 -5.17 5.24 -11.95
C GLY A 149 -5.22 6.68 -11.41
N LEU A 150 -5.59 6.86 -10.14
CA LEU A 150 -5.59 8.17 -9.48
C LEU A 150 -4.19 8.79 -9.41
N THR A 151 -3.18 7.97 -9.13
CA THR A 151 -1.78 8.42 -9.11
C THR A 151 -1.32 8.91 -10.48
N GLN A 152 -1.67 8.20 -11.55
CA GLN A 152 -1.36 8.60 -12.92
C GLN A 152 -2.08 9.91 -13.31
N ALA A 153 -3.36 10.07 -12.94
CA ALA A 153 -4.13 11.28 -13.23
C ALA A 153 -3.58 12.53 -12.52
N LYS A 154 -3.10 12.38 -11.27
CA LYS A 154 -2.43 13.46 -10.53
C LYS A 154 -1.15 13.91 -11.24
N LEU A 155 -0.31 12.96 -11.67
CA LEU A 155 0.93 13.27 -12.40
C LEU A 155 0.67 13.99 -13.73
N ALA A 156 -0.36 13.58 -14.49
CA ALA A 156 -0.74 14.24 -15.72
C ALA A 156 -1.22 15.69 -15.48
N SER A 157 -2.05 15.90 -14.45
CA SER A 157 -2.56 17.23 -14.08
C SER A 157 -1.46 18.18 -13.61
N SER A 158 -0.45 17.68 -12.87
CA SER A 158 0.69 18.49 -12.41
C SER A 158 1.69 18.84 -13.52
N SER A 159 1.74 18.08 -14.62
CA SER A 159 2.63 18.34 -15.76
C SER A 159 2.06 19.39 -16.74
N SER A 160 0.73 19.55 -16.78
CA SER A 160 0.04 20.49 -17.69
C SER A 160 0.16 21.97 -17.30
N LEU A 161 0.77 22.30 -16.15
CA LEU A 161 1.00 23.68 -15.67
C LEU A 161 2.47 24.08 -15.87
N ARG A 162 2.95 24.13 -17.11
CA ARG A 162 4.13 24.94 -17.47
C ARG A 162 3.63 26.20 -18.17
N PRO A 163 3.90 27.42 -17.66
CA PRO A 163 3.64 28.62 -18.43
C PRO A 163 4.51 28.58 -19.68
N ALA A 164 3.91 28.82 -20.85
CA ALA A 164 4.63 29.07 -22.08
C ALA A 164 5.60 30.22 -21.81
N ARG A 165 6.90 29.89 -21.80
CA ARG A 165 7.97 30.88 -21.81
C ARG A 165 7.84 31.57 -23.16
N GLU A 166 7.22 32.75 -23.18
CA GLU A 166 7.12 33.60 -24.36
C GLU A 166 8.53 33.88 -24.87
N ALA A 167 8.89 33.16 -25.93
CA ALA A 167 9.98 33.51 -26.80
C ALA A 167 9.51 34.69 -27.65
N ALA A 168 9.88 35.91 -27.27
CA ALA A 168 9.90 37.06 -28.16
C ALA A 168 11.36 37.43 -28.42
N VAL A 169 11.98 36.72 -29.37
CA VAL A 169 13.15 37.20 -30.11
C VAL A 169 12.62 37.62 -31.48
N LEU A 170 12.57 38.92 -31.73
CA LEU A 170 12.48 39.58 -33.04
C LEU A 170 13.27 40.89 -32.86
N VAL A 171 14.59 40.90 -33.09
CA VAL A 171 15.25 41.23 -34.38
C VAL A 171 14.66 42.49 -35.02
N ASP A 172 15.32 43.63 -34.85
CA ASP A 172 15.55 44.58 -35.95
C ASP A 172 16.74 45.51 -35.61
N GLU A 173 17.89 45.28 -36.25
CA GLU A 173 18.85 46.34 -36.55
C GLU A 173 18.61 46.73 -38.01
N PRO A 174 18.63 48.02 -38.32
CA PRO A 174 19.66 48.45 -39.27
C PRO A 174 20.23 49.86 -39.00
N GLY A 175 21.56 49.93 -39.01
CA GLY A 175 22.33 50.87 -39.83
C GLY A 175 22.24 52.39 -39.57
N SER A 176 23.35 52.95 -39.06
CA SER A 176 23.80 54.35 -39.25
C SER A 176 23.84 54.76 -40.75
N PRO A 177 23.86 56.06 -41.18
CA PRO A 177 24.70 57.20 -40.74
C PRO A 177 23.92 58.55 -40.67
N GLN A 178 24.40 59.73 -40.27
CA GLN A 178 25.69 60.43 -40.31
C GLN A 178 25.87 61.30 -39.06
#